data_AF-A0A2M7Y1R3-F1
#
_entry.id   AF-A0A2M7Y1R3-F1
#
_cell.length_a   1.000
_cell.length_b   1.000
_cell.length_c   1.000
_cell.angle_alpha   90.00
_cell.angle_beta   90.00
_cell.angle_gamma   90.00
#
_symmetry.space_group_name_H-M   'P 1'
#
loop_
_entity.id
_entity.type
_entity.pdbx_description
1 polymer ?
#
loop_
_entity_poly.entity_id
_entity_poly.type
_entity_poly.pdbx_seq_one_letter_code
_entity_poly.pdbx_strand_id
1 'polypeptide(L)' 'VMPNGTLSVESRKEITINNEKQVLILRGLVRPEDISVANMVASSKVADAEIFLVGDGVLQEKQRQGWLVRILDGVWPF' A
#
# COMPACT_ATOMS: atom_id res chain seq x y z
N VAL A 1 12.92 -0.62 -15.29
CA VAL A 1 12.21 -1.60 -16.14
C VAL A 1 13.00 -2.89 -16.08
N MET A 2 12.37 -4.01 -15.72
CA MET A 2 13.07 -5.30 -15.61
C MET A 2 13.30 -5.90 -17.01
N PRO A 3 14.24 -6.86 -17.17
CA PRO A 3 14.56 -7.45 -18.47
C PRO A 3 13.38 -8.13 -19.18
N ASN A 4 12.34 -8.50 -18.43
CA ASN A 4 11.10 -9.11 -18.91
C ASN A 4 10.01 -8.11 -19.33
N GLY A 5 10.27 -6.79 -19.25
CA GLY A 5 9.29 -5.76 -19.59
C GLY A 5 8.37 -5.33 -18.45
N THR A 6 8.49 -5.93 -17.26
CA THR A 6 7.70 -5.54 -16.09
C THR A 6 8.23 -4.25 -15.45
N LEU A 7 7.32 -3.47 -14.87
CA LEU A 7 7.61 -2.23 -14.17
C LEU A 7 7.62 -2.47 -12.66
N SER A 8 8.69 -2.05 -12.00
CA SER A 8 8.70 -1.92 -10.55
C SER A 8 8.06 -0.59 -10.18
N VAL A 9 7.02 -0.65 -9.36
CA VAL A 9 6.27 0.53 -8.92
C VAL A 9 6.43 0.70 -7.41
N GLU A 10 6.64 1.95 -7.00
CA GLU A 10 6.61 2.36 -5.60
C GLU A 10 5.69 3.57 -5.46
N SER A 11 4.82 3.54 -4.45
CA SER A 11 4.01 4.69 -4.07
C SER A 11 4.21 5.01 -2.60
N ARG A 12 4.25 6.30 -2.29
CA ARG A 12 4.37 6.83 -0.93
C ARG A 12 3.21 7.79 -0.68
N LYS A 13 2.40 7.49 0.33
CA LYS A 13 1.28 8.34 0.75
C LYS A 13 1.45 8.71 2.21
N GLU A 14 1.49 10.00 2.47
CA GLU A 14 1.47 10.54 3.84
C GLU A 14 0.01 10.75 4.26
N ILE A 15 -0.34 10.27 5.45
CA ILE A 15 -1.69 10.37 6.01
C ILE A 15 -1.55 10.77 7.47
N THR A 16 -2.33 11.76 7.90
CA THR A 16 -2.44 12.12 9.31
C THR A 16 -3.72 11.50 9.88
N ILE A 17 -3.58 10.65 10.89
CA ILE A 17 -4.70 9.98 11.55
C ILE A 17 -4.55 10.21 13.05
N ASN A 18 -5.60 10.71 13.71
CA ASN A 18 -5.57 11.02 15.15
C ASN A 18 -4.37 11.90 15.55
N ASN A 19 -4.06 12.92 14.75
CA ASN A 19 -2.90 13.81 14.94
C ASN A 19 -1.53 13.14 14.83
N GLU A 20 -1.45 11.90 14.39
CA GLU A 20 -0.20 11.19 14.14
C GLU A 20 0.07 11.14 12.63
N LYS A 21 1.30 11.48 12.22
CA LYS A 21 1.76 11.37 10.84
C LYS A 21 2.18 9.93 10.56
N GLN A 22 1.59 9.36 9.51
CA GLN A 22 1.88 8.02 9.05
C GLN A 22 2.20 8.04 7.55
N VAL A 23 3.12 7.18 7.15
CA VAL A 23 3.57 7.02 5.77
C VAL A 23 3.22 5.61 5.34
N LEU A 24 2.31 5.51 4.38
CA LEU A 24 2.00 4.28 3.68
C LEU A 24 2.92 4.17 2.47
N ILE A 25 3.68 3.08 2.38
CA ILE A 25 4.52 2.76 1.24
C ILE A 25 3.96 1.49 0.62
N LEU A 26 3.66 1.52 -0.68
CA LEU A 26 3.28 0.33 -1.43
C LEU A 26 4.33 0.09 -2.52
N ARG A 27 4.81 -1.14 -2.62
CA ARG A 27 5.75 -1.62 -3.62
C ARG A 27 5.17 -2.81 -4.36
N GLY A 28 5.59 -2.99 -5.60
CA GLY A 28 5.28 -4.21 -6.33
C GLY A 28 5.70 -4.16 -7.78
N LEU A 29 5.28 -5.16 -8.52
CA LEU A 29 5.54 -5.33 -9.93
C LEU A 29 4.24 -5.24 -10.73
N VAL A 30 4.26 -4.45 -11.80
CA VAL A 30 3.11 -4.21 -12.68
C VAL A 30 3.53 -4.39 -14.12
N ARG A 31 2.70 -5.03 -14.93
CA ARG A 31 2.94 -5.12 -16.37
C ARG A 31 2.42 -3.85 -17.06
N PRO A 32 3.12 -3.29 -18.06
CA PRO A 32 2.69 -2.07 -18.73
C PRO A 32 1.24 -2.11 -19.25
N GLU A 33 0.78 -3.26 -19.73
CA GLU A 33 -0.58 -3.47 -20.25
C GLU A 33 -1.68 -3.44 -19.19
N ASP A 34 -1.35 -3.63 -17.91
CA ASP A 34 -2.30 -3.53 -16.80
C ASP A 34 -2.49 -2.07 -16.32
N ILE A 35 -1.75 -1.10 -16.89
CA ILE A 35 -1.91 0.34 -16.62
C ILE A 35 -3.00 0.89 -17.54
N SER A 36 -4.10 1.36 -16.95
CA SER A 36 -5.17 2.02 -17.70
C SER A 36 -4.74 3.38 -18.26
N VAL A 37 -5.49 3.89 -19.24
CA VAL A 37 -5.29 5.23 -19.83
C VAL A 37 -5.39 6.38 -18.81
N ALA A 38 -5.99 6.12 -17.64
CA ALA A 38 -6.06 7.05 -16.52
C ALA A 38 -4.85 6.94 -15.57
N ASN A 39 -3.80 6.20 -15.94
CA ASN A 39 -2.64 5.86 -15.10
C ASN A 39 -3.03 5.15 -13.79
N MET A 40 -4.09 4.33 -13.84
CA MET A 40 -4.54 3.52 -12.71
C MET A 40 -4.25 2.05 -12.94
N VAL A 41 -3.87 1.37 -11.86
CA VAL A 41 -3.63 -0.08 -11.82
C VAL A 41 -4.51 -0.68 -10.73
N ALA A 42 -5.26 -1.72 -11.07
CA ALA A 42 -6.04 -2.45 -10.07
C ALA A 42 -5.09 -3.17 -9.09
N SER A 43 -5.39 -3.14 -7.79
CA SER A 43 -4.56 -3.79 -6.76
C SER A 43 -4.35 -5.28 -7.02
N SER A 44 -5.35 -5.97 -7.57
CA SER A 44 -5.28 -7.38 -7.97
C SER A 44 -4.31 -7.66 -9.13
N LYS A 45 -3.79 -6.63 -9.80
CA LYS A 45 -2.84 -6.71 -10.91
C LYS A 45 -1.41 -6.34 -10.50
N VAL A 46 -1.18 -6.10 -9.21
CA VAL A 46 0.15 -5.85 -8.65
C VAL A 46 0.71 -7.18 -8.14
N ALA A 47 1.74 -7.70 -8.80
CA ALA A 47 2.47 -8.88 -8.34
C ALA A 47 3.47 -8.50 -7.25
N ASP A 48 3.73 -9.44 -6.32
CA ASP A 48 4.63 -9.25 -5.17
C ASP A 48 4.38 -7.93 -4.43
N ALA A 49 3.10 -7.64 -4.17
CA ALA A 49 2.69 -6.40 -3.54
C ALA A 49 3.10 -6.38 -2.06
N GLU A 50 3.95 -5.42 -1.68
CA GLU A 50 4.36 -5.16 -0.30
C GLU A 50 3.77 -3.83 0.17
N ILE A 51 3.24 -3.82 1.39
CA ILE A 51 2.65 -2.63 2.00
C ILE A 51 3.29 -2.39 3.36
N PHE A 52 3.94 -1.24 3.52
CA PHE A 52 4.57 -0.79 4.76
C PHE A 52 3.82 0.40 5.33
N LEU A 53 3.63 0.40 6.64
CA LEU A 53 3.13 1.55 7.38
C LEU A 53 4.22 2.02 8.35
N VAL A 54 4.69 3.25 8.18
CA VAL A 54 5.73 3.86 9.00
C VAL A 54 5.13 5.07 9.71
N GLY A 55 5.12 5.08 11.04
CA GLY A 55 4.66 6.21 11.86
C GLY A 55 5.74 6.65 12.84
N ASP A 56 5.76 7.94 13.16
CA ASP A 56 6.67 8.52 14.17
C ASP A 56 6.22 8.24 15.63
N GLY A 57 5.11 7.53 15.82
CA GLY A 57 4.58 7.19 17.14
C GLY A 57 5.45 6.17 17.87
N VAL A 58 6.07 6.64 18.96
CA VAL A 58 6.59 5.82 20.07
C VAL A 58 5.76 4.55 20.22
N LEU A 59 6.43 3.40 20.32
CA LEU A 59 5.90 2.11 20.76
C LEU A 59 4.95 2.27 21.97
N GLN A 60 3.72 2.71 21.77
CA GLN A 60 2.67 2.54 22.74
C GLN A 60 2.12 1.16 22.45
N GLU A 61 2.58 0.23 23.29
CA GLU A 61 2.01 -1.06 23.61
C GLU A 61 0.50 -0.93 23.88
N LYS A 62 -0.28 -0.71 22.83
CA LYS A 62 -1.70 -1.06 22.79
C LYS A 62 -1.92 -1.67 21.44
N GLN A 63 -2.12 -2.98 21.44
CA GLN A 63 -2.70 -3.81 20.38
C GLN A 63 -4.07 -3.24 19.95
N ARG A 64 -4.10 -2.04 19.38
CA ARG A 64 -5.22 -1.58 18.58
C ARG A 64 -4.83 -1.95 17.16
N GLN A 65 -5.60 -2.85 16.54
CA GLN A 65 -5.50 -3.12 15.11
C GLN A 65 -5.33 -1.78 14.39
N GLY A 66 -4.21 -1.62 13.68
CA GLY A 66 -3.92 -0.42 12.91
C GLY A 66 -5.10 -0.10 12.01
N TRP A 67 -5.34 1.19 11.73
CA TRP A 67 -6.45 1.62 10.87
C TRP A 67 -6.47 0.87 9.54
N LEU A 68 -5.31 0.51 9.00
CA LEU A 68 -5.18 -0.29 7.78
C LEU A 68 -5.74 -1.70 7.95
N VAL A 69 -5.43 -2.39 9.05
CA VAL A 69 -6.00 -3.72 9.36
C VAL A 69 -7.52 -3.63 9.42
N ARG A 70 -8.06 -2.58 10.04
CA ARG A 70 -9.52 -2.36 10.10
C ARG A 70 -10.16 -2.13 8.74
N ILE A 71 -9.46 -1.45 7.82
CA ILE A 71 -9.94 -1.25 6.44
C ILE A 71 -9.87 -2.55 5.66
N LEU A 72 -8.77 -3.30 5.77
CA LEU A 72 -8.63 -4.59 5.10
C LEU A 72 -9.70 -5.58 5.57
N ASP A 73 -9.94 -5.68 6.88
CA ASP A 73 -11.01 -6.49 7.47
C ASP A 73 -12.41 -6.04 6.98
N GLY A 74 -12.61 -4.74 6.78
CA GLY A 74 -13.88 -4.20 6.29
C GLY A 74 -14.13 -4.42 4.79
N VAL A 75 -13.06 -4.52 3.98
CA VAL A 75 -13.15 -4.74 2.53
C VAL A 75 -13.20 -6.24 2.19
N TRP A 76 -12.70 -7.11 3.08
CA TRP A 76 -12.63 -8.56 2.86
C TRP A 76 -13.35 -9.36 3.97
N PRO A 77 -14.70 -9.49 3.93
CA PRO A 77 -15.45 -10.13 5.01
C PRO A 77 -15.62 -11.66 4.86
N PHE A 78 -14.78 -12.34 4.06
CA PHE A 78 -14.80 -13.79 3.87
C PHE A 78 -13.43 -14.36 3.52
#